data_AF-A0A954WGW1-F1
#
_entry.id   AF-A0A954WGW1-F1
#
_cell.length_a   1.000
_cell.length_b   1.000
_cell.length_c   1.000
_cell.angle_alpha   90.00
_cell.angle_beta   90.00
_cell.angle_gamma   90.00
#
_symmetry.space_group_name_H-M   'P 1'
#
loop_
_entity.id
_entity.type
_entity.pdbx_description
1 polymer ?
#
loop_
_entity_poly.entity_id
_entity_poly.type
_entity_poly.pdbx_seq_one_letter_code
_entity_poly.pdbx_strand_id
1 'polypeptide(L)'
;GQRVEFAITVANPGTGVATGVLIQEDVPAGLRHPAGTQLEYEIGSLRPQETKRLELTLIADKPGVIRNVMRVQGDGDLAAQHEIELEVVAPSLQVAMAGPTRRYLERQAQYSVSVANPGTAAARNVQLIVHLPKGMKFVTTDHQGQYDPRTHAVYWSLEELPAGENGVVQLTTLPIEAGDQELRVEGRAESGLQHAIAKAVQVEGLAELTFTVADVASPIEVGSDTTYVIRVQNNGSKTDTQVRVAAEFPAGLKPLAGEGPTAATVEGQVVYFEPLAQLTPKSETIFKISARGVAAGDQLVRVQVQSDEVGTPVTKEEHTRVYQDE
;
A
#
# COMPACT_ATOMS: atom_id res chain seq x y z
N GLY A 1 -11.72 14.41 28.12
CA GLY A 1 -11.77 15.87 27.90
C GLY A 1 -13.07 16.54 28.33
N GLN A 2 -14.16 15.79 28.46
CA GLN A 2 -15.46 16.31 28.91
C GLN A 2 -15.44 16.70 30.39
N ARG A 3 -16.34 17.62 30.76
CA ARG A 3 -16.55 18.03 32.16
C ARG A 3 -17.52 17.07 32.83
N VAL A 4 -17.29 16.81 34.11
CA VAL A 4 -18.17 16.05 34.99
C VAL A 4 -18.48 16.94 36.19
N GLU A 5 -19.76 17.12 36.49
CA GLU A 5 -20.22 17.95 37.59
C GLU A 5 -20.67 17.08 38.76
N PHE A 6 -20.09 17.30 39.92
CA PHE A 6 -20.42 16.61 41.17
C PHE A 6 -21.22 17.54 42.07
N ALA A 7 -22.47 17.18 42.36
CA ALA A 7 -23.30 17.85 43.35
C ALA A 7 -23.03 17.27 44.74
N ILE A 8 -22.33 18.04 45.58
CA ILE A 8 -21.91 17.61 46.91
C ILE A 8 -22.86 18.19 47.94
N THR A 9 -23.35 17.35 48.85
CA THR A 9 -24.21 17.76 49.95
C THR A 9 -23.57 17.36 51.28
N VAL A 10 -23.26 18.35 52.12
CA VAL A 10 -22.71 18.14 53.46
C VAL A 10 -23.75 18.57 54.48
N ALA A 11 -24.12 17.66 55.38
CA ALA A 11 -25.14 17.89 56.39
C ALA A 11 -24.59 17.66 57.80
N ASN A 12 -25.05 18.46 58.76
CA ASN A 12 -24.87 18.18 60.18
C ASN A 12 -26.16 17.56 60.76
N PRO A 13 -26.27 16.22 60.84
CA PRO A 13 -27.45 15.55 61.38
C PRO A 13 -27.51 15.58 62.92
N GLY A 14 -26.48 16.12 63.58
CA GLY A 14 -26.37 16.16 65.03
C GLY A 14 -27.21 17.25 65.70
N THR A 15 -27.00 17.36 67.01
CA THR A 15 -27.67 18.34 67.88
C THR A 15 -26.77 19.49 68.31
N GLY A 16 -25.44 19.39 68.08
CA GLY A 16 -24.46 20.46 68.29
C GLY A 16 -24.05 21.15 67.00
N VAL A 17 -23.42 22.32 67.09
CA VAL A 17 -22.82 22.99 65.93
C VAL A 17 -21.53 22.26 65.55
N ALA A 18 -21.40 21.85 64.29
CA ALA A 18 -20.14 21.35 63.76
C ALA A 18 -19.30 22.56 63.29
N THR A 19 -18.11 22.73 63.83
CA THR A 19 -17.18 23.83 63.49
C THR A 19 -15.96 23.29 62.73
N GLY A 20 -15.17 24.17 62.12
CA GLY A 20 -13.98 23.78 61.35
C GLY A 20 -14.28 22.89 60.14
N VAL A 21 -15.52 22.90 59.63
CA VAL A 21 -15.96 21.97 58.58
C VAL A 21 -15.27 22.33 57.26
N LEU A 22 -14.57 21.38 56.67
CA LEU A 22 -13.91 21.51 55.38
C LEU A 22 -14.11 20.23 54.53
N ILE A 23 -14.24 20.40 53.23
CA ILE A 23 -14.26 19.30 52.25
C ILE A 23 -12.86 19.17 51.65
N GLN A 24 -12.36 17.95 51.52
CA GLN A 24 -11.13 17.62 50.81
C GLN A 24 -11.40 16.64 49.67
N GLU A 25 -10.71 16.86 48.56
CA GLU A 25 -10.75 16.05 47.37
C GLU A 25 -9.33 15.73 46.90
N ASP A 26 -9.03 14.43 46.82
CA ASP A 26 -7.85 13.91 46.14
C ASP A 26 -8.26 13.56 44.72
N VAL A 27 -8.07 14.48 43.76
CA VAL A 27 -8.52 14.29 42.37
C VAL A 27 -7.91 12.99 41.82
N PRO A 28 -8.74 11.97 41.52
CA PRO A 28 -8.24 10.64 41.22
C PRO A 28 -7.60 10.60 39.83
N ALA A 29 -6.70 9.63 39.64
CA ALA A 29 -6.11 9.38 38.33
C ALA A 29 -7.21 9.12 37.28
N GLY A 30 -7.10 9.79 36.13
CA GLY A 30 -8.11 9.74 35.08
C GLY A 30 -9.09 10.92 35.09
N LEU A 31 -9.08 11.74 36.15
CA LEU A 31 -9.68 13.07 36.18
C LEU A 31 -8.59 14.13 36.37
N ARG A 32 -8.92 15.39 36.08
CA ARG A 32 -8.06 16.54 36.40
C ARG A 32 -8.89 17.76 36.79
N HIS A 33 -8.29 18.63 37.59
CA HIS A 33 -8.83 19.93 37.96
C HIS A 33 -7.80 21.04 37.72
N PRO A 34 -8.17 22.24 37.24
CA PRO A 34 -7.21 23.32 36.98
C PRO A 34 -6.42 23.79 38.21
N ALA A 35 -7.00 23.65 39.41
CA ALA A 35 -6.35 24.05 40.66
C ALA A 35 -5.37 23.00 41.23
N GLY A 36 -5.21 21.85 40.59
CA GLY A 36 -4.32 20.77 41.04
C GLY A 36 -5.05 19.50 41.44
N THR A 37 -4.34 18.59 42.12
CA THR A 37 -4.84 17.25 42.50
C THR A 37 -5.32 17.16 43.95
N GLN A 38 -5.19 18.25 44.70
CA GLN A 38 -5.60 18.37 46.11
C GLN A 38 -6.47 19.60 46.17
N LEU A 39 -7.77 19.42 46.42
CA LEU A 39 -8.71 20.52 46.51
C LEU A 39 -9.28 20.57 47.92
N GLU A 40 -9.40 21.78 48.46
CA GLU A 40 -10.01 22.02 49.76
C GLU A 40 -11.07 23.11 49.64
N TYR A 41 -12.19 22.91 50.35
CA TYR A 41 -13.26 23.89 50.41
C TYR A 41 -13.75 24.05 51.86
N GLU A 42 -13.48 25.21 52.44
CA GLU A 42 -13.92 25.54 53.79
C GLU A 42 -15.42 25.87 53.81
N ILE A 43 -16.17 25.11 54.61
CA ILE A 43 -17.58 25.39 54.92
C ILE A 43 -17.67 26.27 56.18
N GLY A 44 -16.74 26.09 57.13
CA GLY A 44 -16.74 26.80 58.40
C GLY A 44 -17.61 26.10 59.44
N SER A 45 -18.84 26.57 59.66
CA SER A 45 -19.73 25.99 60.68
C SER A 45 -21.07 25.56 60.10
N LEU A 46 -21.59 24.43 60.58
CA LEU A 46 -22.90 23.90 60.27
C LEU A 46 -23.73 23.78 61.56
N ARG A 47 -24.84 24.51 61.63
CA ARG A 47 -25.80 24.40 62.74
C ARG A 47 -26.46 23.01 62.76
N PRO A 48 -27.08 22.61 63.88
CA PRO A 48 -27.87 21.38 63.93
C PRO A 48 -28.89 21.33 62.79
N GLN A 49 -28.93 20.21 62.06
CA GLN A 49 -29.79 19.97 60.90
C GLN A 49 -29.49 20.87 59.67
N GLU A 50 -28.43 21.67 59.68
CA GLU A 50 -28.03 22.49 58.54
C GLU A 50 -27.37 21.63 57.46
N THR A 51 -27.64 21.99 56.20
CA THR A 51 -27.04 21.39 55.01
C THR A 51 -26.41 22.46 54.13
N LYS A 52 -25.23 22.19 53.57
CA LYS A 52 -24.61 22.99 52.50
C LYS A 52 -24.49 22.16 51.23
N ARG A 53 -24.64 22.83 50.09
CA ARG A 53 -24.46 22.24 48.77
C ARG A 53 -23.31 22.94 48.04
N LEU A 54 -22.49 22.17 47.34
CA LEU A 54 -21.36 22.63 46.53
C LEU A 54 -21.39 21.90 45.19
N GLU A 55 -20.90 22.55 44.15
CA GLU A 55 -20.63 21.92 42.86
C GLU A 55 -19.12 21.86 42.63
N LEU A 56 -18.62 20.67 42.28
CA LEU A 56 -17.25 20.46 41.84
C LEU A 56 -17.26 20.00 40.39
N THR A 57 -16.57 20.73 39.51
CA THR A 57 -16.42 20.33 38.11
C THR A 57 -15.04 19.72 37.88
N LEU A 58 -14.95 18.42 37.65
CA LEU A 58 -13.72 17.77 37.20
C LEU A 58 -13.72 17.59 35.67
N ILE A 59 -12.54 17.36 35.10
CA ILE A 59 -12.39 17.12 33.66
C ILE A 59 -11.85 15.71 33.44
N ALA A 60 -12.54 14.93 32.60
CA ALA A 60 -12.07 13.61 32.20
C ALA A 60 -10.72 13.69 31.49
N ASP A 61 -9.78 12.83 31.90
CA ASP A 61 -8.40 12.80 31.43
C ASP A 61 -8.06 11.48 30.73
N LYS A 62 -8.27 10.34 31.41
CA LYS A 62 -7.98 9.01 30.86
C LYS A 62 -9.21 8.10 30.94
N PRO A 63 -9.44 7.24 29.95
CA PRO A 63 -10.52 6.28 30.01
C PRO A 63 -10.28 5.22 31.08
N GLY A 64 -11.35 4.70 31.65
CA GLY A 64 -11.35 3.66 32.68
C GLY A 64 -12.40 3.91 33.76
N VAL A 65 -12.56 2.90 34.61
CA VAL A 65 -13.36 3.01 35.83
C VAL A 65 -12.56 3.78 36.87
N ILE A 66 -13.11 4.88 37.36
CA ILE A 66 -12.51 5.81 38.30
C ILE A 66 -13.32 5.78 39.58
N ARG A 67 -12.64 5.63 40.71
CA ARG A 67 -13.21 5.81 42.03
C ARG A 67 -12.83 7.17 42.56
N ASN A 68 -13.83 7.97 42.89
CA ASN A 68 -13.65 9.28 43.47
C ASN A 68 -14.12 9.27 44.93
N VAL A 69 -13.29 9.80 45.83
CA VAL A 69 -13.54 9.77 47.28
C VAL A 69 -13.48 11.20 47.81
N MET A 70 -14.62 11.71 48.22
CA MET A 70 -14.74 13.00 48.89
C MET A 70 -14.66 12.79 50.40
N ARG A 71 -13.84 13.60 51.07
CA ARG A 71 -13.69 13.58 52.53
C ARG A 71 -14.20 14.89 53.12
N VAL A 72 -14.84 14.81 54.27
CA VAL A 72 -15.24 15.97 55.07
C VAL A 72 -14.62 15.81 56.45
N GLN A 73 -13.96 16.86 56.93
CA GLN A 73 -13.42 16.93 58.28
C GLN A 73 -14.03 18.11 59.02
N GLY A 74 -14.06 18.05 60.35
CA GLY A 74 -14.45 19.13 61.24
C GLY A 74 -13.83 18.97 62.63
N ASP A 75 -13.98 19.99 63.47
CA ASP A 75 -13.44 20.00 64.82
C ASP A 75 -14.01 18.85 65.68
N GLY A 76 -13.25 18.40 66.67
CA GLY A 76 -13.67 17.31 67.55
C GLY A 76 -13.66 15.95 66.87
N ASP A 77 -12.71 15.73 65.95
CA ASP A 77 -12.51 14.50 65.18
C ASP A 77 -13.73 14.09 64.34
N LEU A 78 -14.56 15.07 63.96
CA LEU A 78 -15.67 14.84 63.03
C LEU A 78 -15.10 14.51 61.66
N ALA A 79 -15.45 13.34 61.13
CA ALA A 79 -15.04 12.91 59.80
C ALA A 79 -16.18 12.16 59.11
N ALA A 80 -16.32 12.41 57.81
CA ALA A 80 -17.17 11.64 56.92
C ALA A 80 -16.47 11.47 55.57
N GLN A 81 -16.80 10.40 54.87
CA GLN A 81 -16.35 10.20 53.49
C GLN A 81 -17.48 9.66 52.63
N HIS A 82 -17.42 9.96 51.34
CA HIS A 82 -18.34 9.44 50.36
C HIS A 82 -17.57 9.02 49.11
N GLU A 83 -17.87 7.85 48.59
CA GLU A 83 -17.23 7.28 47.40
C GLU A 83 -18.27 7.12 46.30
N ILE A 84 -17.85 7.48 45.09
CA ILE A 84 -18.61 7.25 43.86
C ILE A 84 -17.69 6.64 42.81
N GLU A 85 -18.27 5.75 42.01
CA GLU A 85 -17.59 5.15 40.86
C GLU A 85 -18.16 5.74 39.58
N LEU A 86 -17.29 6.12 38.65
CA LEU A 86 -17.66 6.61 37.33
C LEU A 86 -16.77 5.98 36.25
N GLU A 87 -17.33 5.76 35.07
CA GLU A 87 -16.58 5.26 33.92
C GLU A 87 -16.30 6.41 32.95
N VAL A 88 -15.01 6.67 32.70
CA VAL A 88 -14.60 7.55 31.59
C VAL A 88 -14.42 6.69 30.35
N VAL A 89 -15.20 6.98 29.31
CA VAL A 89 -15.08 6.31 28.02
C VAL A 89 -14.36 7.20 27.00
N ALA A 90 -13.65 6.58 26.06
CA ALA A 90 -12.99 7.31 24.98
C ALA A 90 -12.95 6.47 23.69
N PRO A 91 -13.19 7.07 22.52
CA PRO A 91 -13.00 6.40 21.24
C PRO A 91 -11.52 6.22 20.94
N SER A 92 -11.21 5.22 20.11
CA SER A 92 -9.88 5.02 19.53
C SER A 92 -10.03 4.74 18.04
N LEU A 93 -8.97 4.90 17.26
CA LEU A 93 -8.96 4.53 15.85
C LEU A 93 -7.71 3.71 15.54
N GLN A 94 -7.91 2.69 14.72
CA GLN A 94 -6.86 1.88 14.14
C GLN A 94 -7.22 1.61 12.69
N VAL A 95 -6.25 1.76 11.79
CA VAL A 95 -6.41 1.40 10.37
C VAL A 95 -5.45 0.28 10.00
N ALA A 96 -5.85 -0.55 9.04
CA ALA A 96 -5.01 -1.59 8.48
C ALA A 96 -5.25 -1.77 6.98
N MET A 97 -4.27 -2.36 6.30
CA MET A 97 -4.37 -2.69 4.87
C MET A 97 -3.74 -4.05 4.59
N ALA A 98 -4.58 -4.97 4.13
CA ALA A 98 -4.19 -6.26 3.58
C ALA A 98 -4.19 -6.21 2.05
N GLY A 99 -3.28 -6.98 1.44
CA GLY A 99 -3.12 -6.99 -0.01
C GLY A 99 -1.70 -7.37 -0.44
N PRO A 100 -1.46 -7.43 -1.75
CA PRO A 100 -0.19 -7.85 -2.33
C PRO A 100 0.95 -6.91 -1.96
N THR A 101 2.14 -7.47 -1.78
CA THR A 101 3.40 -6.73 -1.57
C THR A 101 4.31 -6.74 -2.81
N ARG A 102 3.97 -7.55 -3.82
CA ARG A 102 4.63 -7.57 -5.12
C ARG A 102 3.59 -7.61 -6.24
N ARG A 103 3.80 -6.82 -7.29
CA ARG A 103 2.96 -6.80 -8.49
C ARG A 103 3.80 -6.57 -9.74
N TYR A 104 3.20 -6.90 -10.88
CA TYR A 104 3.74 -6.53 -12.18
C TYR A 104 2.98 -5.34 -12.75
N LEU A 105 3.64 -4.55 -13.59
CA LEU A 105 3.03 -3.48 -14.37
C LEU A 105 1.75 -3.96 -15.06
N GLU A 106 0.75 -3.09 -15.12
CA GLU A 106 -0.53 -3.32 -15.81
C GLU A 106 -1.37 -4.47 -15.23
N ARG A 107 -0.98 -5.05 -14.09
CA ARG A 107 -1.76 -6.06 -13.36
C ARG A 107 -2.41 -5.45 -12.13
N GLN A 108 -3.74 -5.42 -12.13
CA GLN A 108 -4.51 -4.85 -11.01
C GLN A 108 -4.15 -5.50 -9.67
N ALA A 109 -4.21 -4.69 -8.62
CA ALA A 109 -3.96 -5.06 -7.25
C ALA A 109 -5.20 -4.74 -6.40
N GLN A 110 -5.75 -5.75 -5.73
CA GLN A 110 -6.86 -5.58 -4.81
C GLN A 110 -6.33 -5.52 -3.37
N TYR A 111 -6.83 -4.55 -2.60
CA TYR A 111 -6.52 -4.32 -1.21
C TYR A 111 -7.79 -4.31 -0.38
N SER A 112 -7.72 -4.91 0.80
CA SER A 112 -8.72 -4.80 1.85
C SER A 112 -8.23 -3.79 2.88
N VAL A 113 -8.95 -2.68 3.00
CA VAL A 113 -8.59 -1.57 3.89
C VAL A 113 -9.60 -1.52 5.03
N SER A 114 -9.14 -1.48 6.26
CA SER A 114 -10.02 -1.48 7.44
C SER A 114 -9.78 -0.30 8.35
N VAL A 115 -10.84 0.08 9.05
CA VAL A 115 -10.85 1.02 10.17
C VAL A 115 -11.57 0.37 11.35
N ALA A 116 -10.97 0.41 12.53
CA ALA A 116 -11.50 -0.20 13.74
C ALA A 116 -11.48 0.81 14.89
N ASN A 117 -12.43 0.67 15.82
CA ASN A 117 -12.47 1.45 17.04
C ASN A 117 -12.23 0.54 18.26
N PRO A 118 -10.97 0.33 18.67
CA PRO A 118 -10.66 -0.46 19.87
C PRO A 118 -10.91 0.30 21.18
N GLY A 119 -11.51 1.50 21.13
CA GLY A 119 -11.85 2.30 22.30
C GLY A 119 -13.13 1.83 22.98
N THR A 120 -13.50 2.54 24.04
CA THR A 120 -14.69 2.25 24.87
C THR A 120 -15.87 3.19 24.60
N ALA A 121 -15.70 4.15 23.69
CA ALA A 121 -16.79 5.00 23.20
C ALA A 121 -16.86 4.98 21.67
N ALA A 122 -18.00 5.35 21.10
CA ALA A 122 -18.16 5.47 19.66
C ALA A 122 -17.30 6.61 19.08
N ALA A 123 -16.63 6.35 17.95
CA ALA A 123 -15.94 7.37 17.16
C ALA A 123 -16.92 7.98 16.16
N ARG A 124 -17.04 9.31 16.13
CA ARG A 124 -17.97 10.02 15.23
C ARG A 124 -17.23 10.69 14.07
N ASN A 125 -17.95 10.90 12.97
CA ASN A 125 -17.44 11.49 11.72
C ASN A 125 -16.12 10.87 11.27
N VAL A 126 -16.10 9.54 11.21
CA VAL A 126 -14.93 8.76 10.82
C VAL A 126 -14.69 8.92 9.33
N GLN A 127 -13.46 9.29 8.96
CA GLN A 127 -12.98 9.31 7.59
C GLN A 127 -11.85 8.29 7.44
N LEU A 128 -11.96 7.43 6.44
CA LEU A 128 -10.88 6.57 5.99
C LEU A 128 -10.34 7.13 4.67
N ILE A 129 -9.03 7.29 4.58
CA ILE A 129 -8.36 7.93 3.45
C ILE A 129 -7.24 7.01 2.99
N VAL A 130 -7.16 6.73 1.69
CA VAL A 130 -6.02 6.04 1.10
C VAL A 130 -5.39 6.94 0.05
N HIS A 131 -4.15 7.36 0.28
CA HIS A 131 -3.34 8.10 -0.68
C HIS A 131 -2.58 7.12 -1.57
N LEU A 132 -2.68 7.34 -2.88
CA LEU A 132 -2.02 6.54 -3.90
C LEU A 132 -0.70 7.20 -4.33
N PRO A 133 0.40 6.43 -4.45
CA PRO A 133 1.64 6.95 -5.04
C PRO A 133 1.44 7.17 -6.54
N LYS A 134 2.27 8.01 -7.16
CA LYS A 134 2.18 8.33 -8.60
C LYS A 134 2.21 7.08 -9.49
N GLY A 135 2.97 6.05 -9.11
CA GLY A 135 3.07 4.79 -9.83
C GLY A 135 1.87 3.85 -9.70
N MET A 136 0.79 4.25 -9.01
CA MET A 136 -0.45 3.49 -8.92
C MET A 136 -1.65 4.34 -9.32
N LYS A 137 -2.49 3.83 -10.23
CA LYS A 137 -3.78 4.44 -10.57
C LYS A 137 -4.91 3.84 -9.73
N PHE A 138 -5.88 4.65 -9.37
CA PHE A 138 -7.18 4.18 -8.89
C PHE A 138 -7.93 3.44 -10.01
N VAL A 139 -8.56 2.31 -9.68
CA VAL A 139 -9.44 1.56 -10.60
C VAL A 139 -10.87 1.58 -10.08
N THR A 140 -11.11 1.06 -8.87
CA THR A 140 -12.45 0.98 -8.30
C THR A 140 -12.40 0.80 -6.78
N THR A 141 -13.52 1.06 -6.12
CA THR A 141 -13.77 0.77 -4.72
C THR A 141 -15.25 0.47 -4.48
N ASP A 142 -15.57 -0.12 -3.33
CA ASP A 142 -16.92 -0.32 -2.82
C ASP A 142 -17.33 0.77 -1.80
N HIS A 143 -18.52 0.60 -1.21
CA HIS A 143 -19.08 1.46 -0.15
C HIS A 143 -19.06 2.97 -0.46
N GLN A 144 -19.29 3.32 -1.73
CA GLN A 144 -19.35 4.72 -2.19
C GLN A 144 -18.07 5.52 -1.92
N GLY A 145 -16.91 4.86 -1.85
CA GLY A 145 -15.63 5.56 -1.76
C GLY A 145 -15.43 6.53 -2.92
N GLN A 146 -15.01 7.76 -2.60
CA GLN A 146 -14.85 8.84 -3.58
C GLN A 146 -13.37 9.05 -3.89
N TYR A 147 -13.00 8.91 -5.15
CA TYR A 147 -11.65 9.21 -5.62
C TYR A 147 -11.53 10.69 -5.99
N ASP A 148 -10.58 11.41 -5.38
CA ASP A 148 -10.21 12.77 -5.76
C ASP A 148 -8.88 12.77 -6.55
N PRO A 149 -8.90 13.09 -7.85
CA PRO A 149 -7.69 13.13 -8.68
C PRO A 149 -6.73 14.27 -8.30
N ARG A 150 -7.18 15.31 -7.57
CA ARG A 150 -6.31 16.43 -7.16
C ARG A 150 -5.38 16.06 -6.01
N THR A 151 -5.87 15.28 -5.06
CA THR A 151 -5.10 14.78 -3.92
C THR A 151 -4.54 13.37 -4.13
N HIS A 152 -4.91 12.74 -5.25
CA HIS A 152 -4.61 11.36 -5.59
C HIS A 152 -4.96 10.39 -4.45
N ALA A 153 -6.17 10.54 -3.92
CA ALA A 153 -6.63 9.80 -2.75
C ALA A 153 -8.08 9.34 -2.86
N VAL A 154 -8.40 8.25 -2.17
CA VAL A 154 -9.76 7.70 -2.07
C VAL A 154 -10.27 7.92 -0.65
N TYR A 155 -11.50 8.39 -0.52
CA TYR A 155 -12.13 8.77 0.75
C TYR A 155 -13.39 7.95 1.00
N TRP A 156 -13.52 7.40 2.20
CA TRP A 156 -14.76 6.83 2.73
C TRP A 156 -15.12 7.57 4.01
N SER A 157 -16.41 7.69 4.28
CA SER A 157 -16.92 8.37 5.48
C SER A 157 -17.98 7.53 6.15
N LEU A 158 -17.97 7.56 7.48
CA LEU A 158 -18.91 6.87 8.33
C LEU A 158 -19.29 7.84 9.46
N GLU A 159 -20.59 8.03 9.67
CA GLU A 159 -21.10 8.96 10.70
C GLU A 159 -20.67 8.51 12.10
N GLU A 160 -20.71 7.20 12.37
CA GLU A 160 -20.36 6.64 13.67
C GLU A 160 -19.77 5.24 13.52
N LEU A 161 -18.66 4.98 14.21
CA LEU A 161 -18.08 3.66 14.41
C LEU A 161 -18.17 3.29 15.90
N PRO A 162 -19.08 2.38 16.29
CA PRO A 162 -19.26 1.99 17.69
C PRO A 162 -17.99 1.40 18.33
N ALA A 163 -17.96 1.37 19.66
CA ALA A 163 -16.85 0.78 20.41
C ALA A 163 -16.70 -0.72 20.11
N GLY A 164 -15.47 -1.17 19.86
CA GLY A 164 -15.14 -2.56 19.52
C GLY A 164 -15.42 -2.97 18.07
N GLU A 165 -16.09 -2.13 17.28
CA GLU A 165 -16.50 -2.45 15.91
C GLU A 165 -15.43 -2.09 14.87
N ASN A 166 -15.54 -2.68 13.68
CA ASN A 166 -14.69 -2.39 12.53
C ASN A 166 -15.45 -2.32 11.21
N GLY A 167 -14.98 -1.45 10.31
CA GLY A 167 -15.39 -1.36 8.91
C GLY A 167 -14.28 -1.86 7.99
N VAL A 168 -14.67 -2.43 6.84
CA VAL A 168 -13.74 -2.92 5.81
C VAL A 168 -14.25 -2.49 4.43
N VAL A 169 -13.36 -1.99 3.59
CA VAL A 169 -13.63 -1.59 2.21
C VAL A 169 -12.61 -2.23 1.27
N GLN A 170 -13.01 -2.44 0.01
CA GLN A 170 -12.14 -2.92 -1.04
C GLN A 170 -11.63 -1.77 -1.90
N LEU A 171 -10.34 -1.80 -2.22
CA LEU A 171 -9.69 -0.85 -3.11
C LEU A 171 -8.93 -1.61 -4.19
N THR A 172 -9.20 -1.31 -5.45
CA THR A 172 -8.44 -1.84 -6.59
C THR A 172 -7.60 -0.73 -7.19
N THR A 173 -6.30 -0.99 -7.37
CA THR A 173 -5.35 -0.10 -8.04
C THR A 173 -4.70 -0.79 -9.23
N LEU A 174 -4.09 0.00 -10.11
CA LEU A 174 -3.32 -0.46 -11.26
C LEU A 174 -1.90 0.13 -11.20
N PRO A 175 -0.86 -0.70 -11.03
CA PRO A 175 0.52 -0.25 -11.15
C PRO A 175 0.85 0.22 -12.57
N ILE A 176 1.44 1.40 -12.69
CA ILE A 176 1.84 2.04 -13.95
C ILE A 176 3.32 2.44 -14.00
N GLU A 177 4.02 2.43 -12.87
CA GLU A 177 5.47 2.64 -12.79
C GLU A 177 6.11 1.52 -11.96
N ALA A 178 7.26 1.02 -12.42
CA ALA A 178 8.03 0.02 -11.70
C ALA A 178 8.78 0.65 -10.52
N GLY A 179 9.28 -0.20 -9.62
CA GLY A 179 9.99 0.19 -8.40
C GLY A 179 9.12 0.09 -7.15
N ASP A 180 9.63 0.62 -6.04
CA ASP A 180 8.95 0.59 -4.76
C ASP A 180 7.84 1.66 -4.72
N GLN A 181 6.62 1.20 -4.48
CA GLN A 181 5.43 2.04 -4.38
C GLN A 181 4.90 1.96 -2.94
N GLU A 182 4.46 3.09 -2.37
CA GLU A 182 3.92 3.15 -1.02
C GLU A 182 2.51 3.73 -1.02
N LEU A 183 1.53 2.94 -0.57
CA LEU A 183 0.20 3.47 -0.24
C LEU A 183 0.18 3.93 1.21
N ARG A 184 -0.43 5.10 1.47
CA ARG A 184 -0.63 5.58 2.84
C ARG A 184 -2.11 5.50 3.19
N VAL A 185 -2.42 4.86 4.31
CA VAL A 185 -3.78 4.78 4.86
C VAL A 185 -3.86 5.66 6.09
N GLU A 186 -4.91 6.45 6.18
CA GLU A 186 -5.17 7.32 7.31
C GLU A 186 -6.64 7.20 7.75
N GLY A 187 -6.85 7.01 9.04
CA GLY A 187 -8.15 7.11 9.69
C GLY A 187 -8.18 8.40 10.49
N ARG A 188 -9.25 9.19 10.36
CA ARG A 188 -9.52 10.40 11.14
C ARG A 188 -10.92 10.33 11.74
N ALA A 189 -11.13 10.95 12.89
CA ALA A 189 -12.44 11.18 13.48
C ALA A 189 -12.45 12.50 14.24
N GLU A 190 -13.59 12.82 14.87
CA GLU A 190 -13.71 13.99 15.74
C GLU A 190 -12.64 14.07 16.84
N SER A 191 -12.52 15.26 17.44
CA SER A 191 -11.60 15.52 18.55
C SER A 191 -10.12 15.23 18.24
N GLY A 192 -9.75 15.24 16.94
CA GLY A 192 -8.38 15.04 16.48
C GLY A 192 -7.91 13.58 16.55
N LEU A 193 -8.83 12.62 16.70
CA LEU A 193 -8.49 11.20 16.71
C LEU A 193 -7.98 10.77 15.34
N GLN A 194 -6.78 10.20 15.29
CA GLN A 194 -6.14 9.81 14.03
C GLN A 194 -5.24 8.58 14.19
N HIS A 195 -5.13 7.79 13.12
CA HIS A 195 -4.14 6.73 12.98
C HIS A 195 -3.72 6.62 11.52
N ALA A 196 -2.45 6.29 11.26
CA ALA A 196 -1.97 6.14 9.90
C ALA A 196 -0.96 5.00 9.79
N ILE A 197 -0.95 4.34 8.63
CA ILE A 197 0.02 3.32 8.26
C ILE A 197 0.48 3.50 6.82
N ALA A 198 1.59 2.87 6.47
CA ALA A 198 2.10 2.77 5.11
C ALA A 198 2.16 1.30 4.67
N LYS A 199 1.87 1.05 3.39
CA LYS A 199 1.95 -0.27 2.75
C LYS A 199 2.87 -0.18 1.54
N ALA A 200 4.04 -0.82 1.64
CA ALA A 200 4.99 -0.95 0.54
C ALA A 200 4.57 -2.07 -0.43
N VAL A 201 4.78 -1.81 -1.72
CA VAL A 201 4.51 -2.72 -2.83
C VAL A 201 5.63 -2.60 -3.85
N GLN A 202 6.35 -3.70 -4.09
CA GLN A 202 7.35 -3.78 -5.13
C GLN A 202 6.66 -4.01 -6.48
N VAL A 203 6.82 -3.09 -7.43
CA VAL A 203 6.27 -3.22 -8.78
C VAL A 203 7.38 -3.56 -9.77
N GLU A 204 7.23 -4.68 -10.45
CA GLU A 204 8.20 -5.18 -11.43
C GLU A 204 7.63 -5.08 -12.86
N GLY A 205 8.50 -4.95 -13.85
CA GLY A 205 8.13 -5.19 -15.25
C GLY A 205 8.50 -6.62 -15.65
N LEU A 206 7.88 -7.12 -16.72
CA LEU A 206 8.30 -8.36 -17.38
C LEU A 206 8.90 -8.02 -18.73
N ALA A 207 10.00 -8.66 -19.09
CA ALA A 207 10.50 -8.64 -20.44
C ALA A 207 9.85 -9.80 -21.21
N GLU A 208 9.50 -9.57 -22.47
CA GLU A 208 8.85 -10.60 -23.29
C GLU A 208 9.39 -10.52 -24.71
N LEU A 209 10.48 -11.24 -24.96
CA LEU A 209 11.05 -11.36 -26.30
C LEU A 209 10.23 -12.31 -27.16
N THR A 210 9.87 -11.81 -28.33
CA THR A 210 9.37 -12.61 -29.45
C THR A 210 10.16 -12.24 -30.69
N PHE A 211 10.26 -13.14 -31.66
CA PHE A 211 10.85 -12.79 -32.94
C PHE A 211 10.23 -13.57 -34.08
N THR A 212 10.39 -13.11 -35.31
CA THR A 212 10.08 -13.85 -36.54
C THR A 212 11.32 -13.98 -37.39
N VAL A 213 11.43 -15.07 -38.14
CA VAL A 213 12.42 -15.25 -39.22
C VAL A 213 11.62 -15.51 -40.50
N ALA A 214 12.07 -14.95 -41.61
CA ALA A 214 11.51 -15.22 -42.93
C ALA A 214 12.62 -15.04 -43.97
N ASP A 215 12.70 -15.91 -44.97
CA ASP A 215 13.52 -15.65 -46.15
C ASP A 215 12.81 -14.72 -47.16
N VAL A 216 13.60 -13.93 -47.89
CA VAL A 216 13.06 -12.98 -48.89
C VAL A 216 12.78 -13.69 -50.22
N ALA A 217 13.56 -14.73 -50.53
CA ALA A 217 13.42 -15.54 -51.72
C ALA A 217 13.54 -17.02 -51.37
N SER A 218 12.50 -17.78 -51.75
CA SER A 218 12.42 -19.24 -51.65
C SER A 218 11.33 -19.72 -52.62
N PRO A 219 11.61 -20.66 -53.54
CA PRO A 219 12.89 -21.35 -53.73
C PRO A 219 13.99 -20.46 -54.35
N ILE A 220 15.26 -20.86 -54.22
CA ILE A 220 16.43 -20.25 -54.88
C ILE A 220 17.23 -21.29 -55.67
N GLU A 221 17.90 -20.87 -56.74
CA GLU A 221 18.81 -21.73 -57.50
C GLU A 221 20.18 -21.85 -56.80
N VAL A 222 20.90 -22.96 -56.99
CA VAL A 222 22.31 -23.07 -56.59
C VAL A 222 23.11 -21.90 -57.19
N GLY A 223 23.86 -21.20 -56.33
CA GLY A 223 24.62 -20.01 -56.66
C GLY A 223 23.89 -18.69 -56.42
N SER A 224 22.56 -18.70 -56.26
CA SER A 224 21.76 -17.51 -55.95
C SER A 224 21.77 -17.18 -54.45
N ASP A 225 21.59 -15.89 -54.15
CA ASP A 225 21.54 -15.38 -52.78
C ASP A 225 20.09 -15.20 -52.32
N THR A 226 19.84 -15.47 -51.03
CA THR A 226 18.62 -15.06 -50.31
C THR A 226 19.01 -14.29 -49.06
N THR A 227 18.05 -13.58 -48.46
CA THR A 227 18.24 -12.86 -47.19
C THR A 227 17.21 -13.32 -46.19
N TYR A 228 17.66 -13.68 -44.99
CA TYR A 228 16.81 -13.97 -43.83
C TYR A 228 16.58 -12.69 -43.06
N VAL A 229 15.32 -12.32 -42.87
CA VAL A 229 14.92 -11.14 -42.09
C VAL A 229 14.41 -11.59 -40.73
N ILE A 230 15.15 -11.24 -39.69
CA ILE A 230 14.88 -11.60 -38.30
C ILE A 230 14.35 -10.34 -37.58
N ARG A 231 13.05 -10.31 -37.28
CA ARG A 231 12.43 -9.20 -36.53
C ARG A 231 12.31 -9.59 -35.08
N VAL A 232 13.02 -8.90 -34.18
CA VAL A 232 12.99 -9.15 -32.74
C VAL A 232 12.21 -8.05 -32.04
N GLN A 233 11.28 -8.42 -31.18
CA GLN A 233 10.38 -7.49 -30.49
C GLN A 233 10.34 -7.80 -29.00
N ASN A 234 10.42 -6.75 -28.17
CA ASN A 234 10.11 -6.83 -26.75
C ASN A 234 8.65 -6.41 -26.53
N ASN A 235 7.77 -7.39 -26.35
CA ASN A 235 6.34 -7.17 -26.04
C ASN A 235 6.09 -6.89 -24.55
N GLY A 236 7.12 -6.96 -23.72
CA GLY A 236 7.04 -6.79 -22.29
C GLY A 236 6.88 -5.33 -21.87
N SER A 237 6.93 -5.12 -20.56
CA SER A 237 6.94 -3.83 -19.88
C SER A 237 8.30 -3.51 -19.23
N LYS A 238 9.27 -4.42 -19.30
CA LYS A 238 10.65 -4.24 -18.86
C LYS A 238 11.60 -4.27 -20.06
N THR A 239 12.62 -3.43 -20.04
CA THR A 239 13.71 -3.46 -21.03
C THR A 239 14.40 -4.83 -21.02
N ASP A 240 14.60 -5.41 -22.21
CA ASP A 240 15.50 -6.54 -22.42
C ASP A 240 16.92 -6.02 -22.61
N THR A 241 17.88 -6.63 -21.92
CA THR A 241 19.29 -6.25 -22.01
C THR A 241 20.12 -7.36 -22.62
N GLN A 242 21.21 -6.97 -23.30
CA GLN A 242 22.13 -7.91 -23.96
C GLN A 242 21.41 -8.89 -24.90
N VAL A 243 20.55 -8.37 -25.80
CA VAL A 243 19.83 -9.20 -26.77
C VAL A 243 20.82 -9.78 -27.77
N ARG A 244 20.90 -11.10 -27.84
CA ARG A 244 21.81 -11.89 -28.68
C ARG A 244 21.01 -12.60 -29.76
N VAL A 245 21.51 -12.53 -31.00
CA VAL A 245 20.92 -13.23 -32.15
C VAL A 245 22.00 -14.08 -32.79
N ALA A 246 21.68 -15.36 -33.02
CA ALA A 246 22.55 -16.31 -33.71
C ALA A 246 21.73 -17.10 -34.73
N ALA A 247 22.34 -17.46 -35.86
CA ALA A 247 21.71 -18.30 -36.88
C ALA A 247 22.69 -19.38 -37.36
N GLU A 248 22.26 -20.64 -37.29
CA GLU A 248 22.97 -21.80 -37.79
C GLU A 248 22.41 -22.21 -39.15
N PHE A 249 23.30 -22.29 -40.15
CA PHE A 249 22.98 -22.64 -41.52
C PHE A 249 23.37 -24.09 -41.83
N PRO A 250 22.51 -24.85 -42.53
CA PRO A 250 22.85 -26.19 -43.00
C PRO A 250 23.89 -26.12 -44.13
N ALA A 251 24.62 -27.20 -44.38
CA ALA A 251 25.72 -27.23 -45.35
C ALA A 251 25.33 -26.85 -46.80
N GLY A 252 24.04 -26.93 -47.17
CA GLY A 252 23.55 -26.51 -48.48
C GLY A 252 23.30 -25.00 -48.61
N LEU A 253 23.49 -24.22 -47.54
CA LEU A 253 23.47 -22.76 -47.55
C LEU A 253 24.78 -22.22 -46.96
N LYS A 254 25.42 -21.30 -47.67
CA LYS A 254 26.62 -20.60 -47.18
C LYS A 254 26.24 -19.21 -46.69
N PRO A 255 26.33 -18.89 -45.38
CA PRO A 255 26.15 -17.52 -44.91
C PRO A 255 27.24 -16.61 -45.46
N LEU A 256 26.87 -15.40 -45.88
CA LEU A 256 27.77 -14.44 -46.50
C LEU A 256 28.07 -13.25 -45.57
N ALA A 257 27.03 -12.59 -45.07
CA ALA A 257 27.15 -11.41 -44.23
C ALA A 257 25.87 -11.19 -43.42
N GLY A 258 26.01 -10.58 -42.24
CA GLY A 258 24.89 -10.07 -41.45
C GLY A 258 24.85 -8.54 -41.43
N GLU A 259 23.66 -7.98 -41.38
CA GLU A 259 23.37 -6.54 -41.23
C GLU A 259 22.35 -6.38 -40.10
N GLY A 260 22.52 -5.39 -39.22
CA GLY A 260 21.61 -5.18 -38.10
C GLY A 260 22.04 -4.03 -37.20
N PRO A 261 21.39 -3.87 -36.03
CA PRO A 261 21.73 -2.84 -35.06
C PRO A 261 23.12 -3.03 -34.42
N THR A 262 23.72 -4.20 -34.55
CA THR A 262 25.05 -4.55 -34.03
C THR A 262 25.88 -5.26 -35.09
N ALA A 263 27.20 -5.31 -34.89
CA ALA A 263 28.11 -5.97 -35.82
C ALA A 263 27.83 -7.48 -35.89
N ALA A 264 27.98 -8.06 -37.09
CA ALA A 264 27.81 -9.48 -37.34
C ALA A 264 29.17 -10.15 -37.64
N THR A 265 29.35 -11.36 -37.14
CA THR A 265 30.51 -12.22 -37.43
C THR A 265 30.00 -13.52 -38.05
N VAL A 266 30.61 -13.91 -39.17
CA VAL A 266 30.34 -15.20 -39.83
C VAL A 266 31.48 -16.16 -39.51
N GLU A 267 31.18 -17.23 -38.77
CA GLU A 267 32.14 -18.27 -38.39
C GLU A 267 31.67 -19.62 -38.94
N GLY A 268 32.22 -20.01 -40.09
CA GLY A 268 31.80 -21.21 -40.80
C GLY A 268 30.33 -21.13 -41.22
N GLN A 269 29.50 -21.96 -40.61
CA GLN A 269 28.06 -22.06 -40.89
C GLN A 269 27.18 -21.31 -39.88
N VAL A 270 27.78 -20.55 -38.97
CA VAL A 270 27.04 -19.81 -37.96
C VAL A 270 27.30 -18.32 -38.11
N VAL A 271 26.22 -17.53 -37.98
CA VAL A 271 26.28 -16.08 -37.92
C VAL A 271 25.87 -15.64 -36.53
N TYR A 272 26.71 -14.85 -35.86
CA TYR A 272 26.42 -14.27 -34.55
C TYR A 272 26.43 -12.75 -34.67
N PHE A 273 25.51 -12.09 -33.97
CA PHE A 273 25.52 -10.65 -33.77
C PHE A 273 26.08 -10.31 -32.40
N GLU A 274 26.87 -9.23 -32.31
CA GLU A 274 27.27 -8.66 -31.02
C GLU A 274 26.02 -8.28 -30.21
N PRO A 275 26.06 -8.37 -28.87
CA PRO A 275 24.88 -8.13 -28.04
C PRO A 275 24.32 -6.72 -28.23
N LEU A 276 23.03 -6.62 -28.56
CA LEU A 276 22.32 -5.36 -28.52
C LEU A 276 22.09 -4.98 -27.05
N ALA A 277 22.70 -3.86 -26.63
CA ALA A 277 22.74 -3.47 -25.23
C ALA A 277 21.36 -3.40 -24.57
N GLN A 278 20.37 -2.84 -25.27
CA GLN A 278 19.01 -2.66 -24.78
C GLN A 278 17.98 -2.75 -25.90
N LEU A 279 16.86 -3.41 -25.62
CA LEU A 279 15.62 -3.35 -26.40
C LEU A 279 14.47 -2.94 -25.47
N THR A 280 14.03 -1.69 -25.62
CA THR A 280 13.03 -1.08 -24.73
C THR A 280 11.65 -1.75 -24.85
N PRO A 281 10.78 -1.62 -23.83
CA PRO A 281 9.41 -2.14 -23.90
C PRO A 281 8.66 -1.67 -25.15
N LYS A 282 7.91 -2.59 -25.75
CA LYS A 282 7.06 -2.36 -26.95
C LYS A 282 7.83 -1.93 -28.21
N SER A 283 9.16 -2.07 -28.23
CA SER A 283 10.00 -1.74 -29.39
C SER A 283 10.42 -2.99 -30.17
N GLU A 284 10.79 -2.78 -31.44
CA GLU A 284 11.30 -3.81 -32.34
C GLU A 284 12.66 -3.42 -32.94
N THR A 285 13.41 -4.42 -33.38
CA THR A 285 14.63 -4.28 -34.16
C THR A 285 14.73 -5.37 -35.22
N ILE A 286 15.54 -5.13 -36.26
CA ILE A 286 15.64 -6.04 -37.41
C ILE A 286 17.10 -6.41 -37.64
N PHE A 287 17.36 -7.71 -37.74
CA PHE A 287 18.60 -8.29 -38.21
C PHE A 287 18.36 -8.94 -39.57
N LYS A 288 19.36 -8.91 -40.44
CA LYS A 288 19.34 -9.54 -41.75
C LYS A 288 20.57 -10.39 -41.93
N ILE A 289 20.42 -11.55 -42.56
CA ILE A 289 21.55 -12.42 -42.91
C ILE A 289 21.42 -12.81 -44.37
N SER A 290 22.43 -12.48 -45.17
CA SER A 290 22.54 -12.93 -46.56
C SER A 290 23.20 -14.31 -46.61
N ALA A 291 22.68 -15.21 -47.43
CA ALA A 291 23.24 -16.53 -47.65
C ALA A 291 23.09 -16.98 -49.10
N ARG A 292 24.00 -17.83 -49.57
CA ARG A 292 24.02 -18.40 -50.92
C ARG A 292 23.64 -19.87 -50.91
N GLY A 293 22.77 -20.29 -51.83
CA GLY A 293 22.52 -21.71 -52.08
C GLY A 293 23.76 -22.39 -52.67
N VAL A 294 24.24 -23.46 -52.06
CA VAL A 294 25.43 -24.22 -52.54
C VAL A 294 25.14 -25.68 -52.87
N ALA A 295 24.03 -26.23 -52.40
CA ALA A 295 23.58 -27.57 -52.77
C ALA A 295 22.04 -27.64 -52.82
N ALA A 296 21.51 -28.30 -53.85
CA ALA A 296 20.07 -28.52 -53.97
C ALA A 296 19.52 -29.34 -52.79
N GLY A 297 18.30 -29.03 -52.37
CA GLY A 297 17.64 -29.66 -51.22
C GLY A 297 16.76 -28.69 -50.45
N ASP A 298 16.00 -29.21 -49.49
CA ASP A 298 15.32 -28.38 -48.49
C ASP A 298 16.30 -28.08 -47.34
N GLN A 299 16.54 -26.81 -47.07
CA GLN A 299 17.58 -26.35 -46.16
C GLN A 299 16.93 -25.70 -44.94
N LEU A 300 17.15 -26.27 -43.75
CA LEU A 300 16.59 -25.81 -42.49
C LEU A 300 17.58 -24.90 -41.74
N VAL A 301 17.27 -23.61 -41.67
CA VAL A 301 18.04 -22.62 -40.90
C VAL A 301 17.45 -22.53 -39.50
N ARG A 302 18.31 -22.53 -38.46
CA ARG A 302 17.88 -22.35 -37.06
C ARG A 302 18.34 -21.00 -36.55
N VAL A 303 17.42 -20.18 -36.09
CA VAL A 303 17.70 -18.88 -35.48
C VAL A 303 17.39 -18.93 -34.00
N GLN A 304 18.30 -18.42 -33.18
CA GLN A 304 18.16 -18.32 -31.73
C GLN A 304 18.24 -16.86 -31.29
N VAL A 305 17.35 -16.48 -30.37
CA VAL A 305 17.34 -15.16 -29.73
C VAL A 305 17.29 -15.32 -28.21
N GLN A 306 18.12 -14.57 -27.50
CA GLN A 306 18.22 -14.60 -26.03
C GLN A 306 18.50 -13.20 -25.47
N SER A 307 18.17 -12.94 -24.20
CA SER A 307 18.58 -11.75 -23.42
C SER A 307 18.95 -12.15 -21.99
N ASP A 308 19.43 -11.20 -21.19
CA ASP A 308 19.68 -11.42 -19.76
C ASP A 308 18.37 -11.68 -18.99
N GLU A 309 17.25 -11.10 -19.43
CA GLU A 309 15.92 -11.32 -18.86
C GLU A 309 15.25 -12.63 -19.33
N VAL A 310 15.55 -13.07 -20.55
CA VAL A 310 15.01 -14.30 -21.15
C VAL A 310 16.12 -15.34 -21.18
N GLY A 311 16.33 -16.00 -20.04
CA GLY A 311 17.44 -16.93 -19.83
C GLY A 311 17.41 -18.18 -20.70
N THR A 312 16.25 -18.60 -21.22
CA THR A 312 16.14 -19.70 -22.18
C THR A 312 16.05 -19.14 -23.60
N PRO A 313 16.98 -19.48 -24.51
CA PRO A 313 16.92 -19.02 -25.89
C PRO A 313 15.61 -19.43 -26.57
N VAL A 314 14.98 -18.47 -27.24
CA VAL A 314 13.85 -18.73 -28.14
C VAL A 314 14.44 -19.18 -29.47
N THR A 315 14.05 -20.34 -29.97
CA THR A 315 14.50 -20.88 -31.27
C THR A 315 13.36 -20.89 -32.26
N LYS A 316 13.64 -20.49 -33.51
CA LYS A 316 12.74 -20.66 -34.66
C LYS A 316 13.52 -21.25 -35.82
N GLU A 317 12.82 -21.99 -36.66
CA GLU A 317 13.39 -22.62 -37.85
C GLU A 317 12.74 -22.02 -39.09
N GLU A 318 13.52 -21.87 -40.16
CA GLU A 318 13.07 -21.37 -41.46
C GLU A 318 13.57 -22.32 -42.57
N HIS A 319 12.67 -22.66 -43.49
CA HIS A 319 12.97 -23.56 -44.61
C HIS A 319 13.23 -22.78 -45.90
N THR A 320 14.37 -23.03 -46.53
CA THR A 320 14.67 -22.50 -47.86
C THR A 320 14.90 -23.63 -48.83
N ARG A 321 14.11 -23.66 -49.91
CA ARG A 321 14.27 -24.67 -50.96
C ARG A 321 15.34 -24.22 -51.95
N VAL A 322 16.42 -24.99 -52.06
CA VAL A 322 17.46 -24.80 -53.08
C VAL A 322 17.24 -25.80 -54.22
N TYR A 323 17.22 -25.35 -55.46
CA TYR A 323 17.07 -26.20 -56.65
C TYR A 323 18.26 -26.04 -57.61
N GLN A 324 18.43 -27.01 -58.49
CA GLN A 324 19.41 -27.01 -59.57
C GLN A 324 18.75 -27.70 -60.77
N ASP A 325 18.90 -27.14 -61.96
CA ASP A 325 18.43 -27.79 -63.20
C ASP A 325 19.29 -29.05 -63.46
N GLU A 326 18.64 -30.13 -63.89
CA GLU A 326 19.30 -31.41 -64.26
C GLU A 326 20.20 -31.28 -65.50
#